data_AF-A0A085WIZ4-F1
#
_entry.id   AF-A0A085WIZ4-F1
#
_cell.length_a   1.000
_cell.length_b   1.000
_cell.length_c   1.000
_cell.angle_alpha   90.00
_cell.angle_beta   90.00
_cell.angle_gamma   90.00
#
_symmetry.space_group_name_H-M   'P 1'
#
loop_
_entity.id
_entity.type
_entity.pdbx_description
1 polymer ?
#
loop_
_entity_poly.entity_id
_entity_poly.type
_entity_poly.pdbx_seq_one_letter_code
_entity_poly.pdbx_strand_id
1 'polypeptide(L)'
;MRREPLEHLQAEGLRGLKGCRTQLRFRKKNPPELLEMELLPRGHVHPDCLPPDRPAPCPKCERKGWKRPPEEELILDAATLPQDQDLFRLEDFLTSVICTERFVQAVRRLGYEQDIAFRELPVRG
;
A
#
# COMPACT_ATOMS: atom_id res chain seq x y z
N MET A 1 1.90 -13.13 2.61
CA MET A 1 3.33 -12.98 2.99
C MET A 1 3.76 -14.20 3.79
N ARG A 2 4.99 -14.71 3.65
CA ARG A 2 5.54 -15.73 4.57
C ARG A 2 6.10 -15.05 5.83
N ARG A 3 6.19 -15.78 6.95
CA ARG A 3 6.72 -15.24 8.22
C ARG A 3 8.16 -14.72 8.11
N GLU A 4 9.07 -15.55 7.64
CA GLU A 4 10.51 -15.23 7.58
C GLU A 4 10.78 -13.92 6.79
N PRO A 5 10.28 -13.71 5.55
CA PRO A 5 10.46 -12.44 4.86
C PRO A 5 9.89 -11.21 5.59
N LEU A 6 8.80 -11.37 6.34
CA LEU A 6 8.25 -10.28 7.15
C LEU A 6 9.20 -9.92 8.30
N GLU A 7 9.74 -10.93 8.98
CA GLU A 7 10.69 -10.75 10.09
C GLU A 7 11.99 -10.08 9.61
N HIS A 8 12.49 -10.44 8.42
CA HIS A 8 13.64 -9.76 7.80
C HIS A 8 13.33 -8.29 7.47
N LEU A 9 12.16 -8.00 6.89
CA LEU A 9 11.75 -6.61 6.61
C LEU A 9 11.58 -5.79 7.90
N GLN A 10 11.07 -6.39 8.98
CA GLN A 10 10.98 -5.73 10.29
C GLN A 10 12.36 -5.47 10.90
N ALA A 11 13.32 -6.38 10.70
CA ALA A 11 14.70 -6.22 11.16
C ALA A 11 15.43 -5.06 10.46
N GLU A 12 15.02 -4.67 9.25
CA GLU A 12 15.51 -3.47 8.54
C GLU A 12 15.00 -2.14 9.15
N GLY A 13 14.21 -2.19 10.23
CA GLY A 13 13.70 -1.00 10.92
C GLY A 13 12.55 -0.30 10.18
N LEU A 14 11.82 -1.03 9.33
CA LEU A 14 10.64 -0.53 8.64
C LEU A 14 9.48 -0.32 9.63
N ARG A 15 8.78 0.81 9.46
CA ARG A 15 7.69 1.26 10.34
C ARG A 15 6.35 0.71 9.86
N GLY A 16 5.51 0.33 10.82
CA GLY A 16 4.12 -0.04 10.57
C GLY A 16 3.90 -1.42 9.95
N LEU A 17 4.95 -2.24 9.75
CA LEU A 17 4.80 -3.58 9.18
C LEU A 17 4.21 -4.56 10.19
N LYS A 18 2.99 -5.03 9.92
CA LYS A 18 2.31 -6.03 10.74
C LYS A 18 1.71 -7.13 9.88
N GLY A 19 1.97 -8.37 10.29
CA GLY A 19 1.37 -9.57 9.72
C GLY A 19 0.24 -10.09 10.61
N CYS A 20 -0.91 -10.36 10.00
CA CYS A 20 -2.07 -10.95 10.62
C CYS A 20 -2.21 -12.41 10.23
N ARG A 21 -2.59 -13.25 11.20
CA ARG A 21 -2.80 -14.69 10.94
C ARG A 21 -3.98 -14.88 10.00
N THR A 22 -3.75 -15.62 8.92
CA THR A 22 -4.82 -15.97 7.97
C THR A 22 -5.64 -17.16 8.47
N GLN A 23 -6.89 -17.26 8.02
CA GLN A 23 -7.73 -18.45 8.22
C GLN A 23 -7.70 -19.39 7.02
N LEU A 24 -6.64 -19.32 6.20
CA LEU A 24 -6.48 -20.13 5.01
C LEU A 24 -6.31 -21.61 5.38
N ARG A 25 -7.02 -22.48 4.64
CA ARG A 25 -6.88 -23.94 4.74
C ARG A 25 -6.29 -24.47 3.44
N PHE A 26 -5.21 -25.23 3.56
CA PHE A 26 -4.53 -25.81 2.41
C PHE A 26 -4.90 -27.28 2.26
N ARG A 27 -5.03 -27.73 1.00
CA ARG A 27 -5.26 -29.15 0.69
C ARG A 27 -4.00 -30.02 0.89
N LYS A 28 -2.80 -29.42 0.82
CA LYS A 28 -1.52 -30.12 0.94
C LYS A 28 -1.11 -30.36 2.40
N LYS A 29 -0.37 -31.44 2.65
CA LYS A 29 0.31 -31.68 3.93
C LYS A 29 1.38 -30.61 4.15
N ASN A 30 1.55 -30.17 5.40
CA ASN A 30 2.53 -29.18 5.85
C ASN A 30 2.55 -27.88 5.02
N PRO A 31 1.44 -27.11 4.99
CA PRO A 31 1.45 -25.86 4.29
C PRO A 31 2.37 -24.82 4.96
N PRO A 32 2.97 -23.90 4.18
CA PRO A 32 3.69 -22.78 4.76
C PRO A 32 2.71 -21.90 5.55
N GLU A 33 3.21 -21.28 6.61
CA GLU A 33 2.45 -20.22 7.28
C GLU A 33 2.39 -18.99 6.37
N LEU A 34 1.16 -18.59 6.02
CA LEU A 34 0.90 -17.35 5.32
C LEU A 34 0.22 -16.34 6.24
N LEU A 35 0.76 -15.13 6.24
CA LEU A 35 0.25 -13.95 6.92
C LEU A 35 -0.37 -12.99 5.88
N GLU A 36 -1.46 -12.35 6.27
CA GLU A 36 -2.01 -11.18 5.60
C GLU A 36 -1.30 -9.93 6.12
N MET A 37 -0.90 -9.02 5.23
CA MET A 37 -0.30 -7.75 5.64
C MET A 37 -1.42 -6.81 6.07
N GLU A 38 -1.31 -6.23 7.27
CA GLU A 38 -2.15 -5.11 7.67
C GLU A 38 -1.70 -3.86 6.91
N LEU A 39 -2.55 -3.39 6.00
CA LEU A 39 -2.30 -2.19 5.20
C LEU A 39 -3.39 -1.17 5.52
N LEU A 40 -3.07 -0.21 6.38
CA LEU A 40 -4.01 0.83 6.77
C LEU A 40 -4.29 1.76 5.57
N PRO A 41 -5.55 2.15 5.32
CA PRO A 41 -5.88 3.20 4.36
C PRO A 41 -5.36 4.55 4.87
N ARG A 42 -4.40 5.15 4.16
CA ARG A 42 -3.79 6.44 4.52
C ARG A 42 -3.36 7.19 3.27
N GLY A 43 -3.24 8.51 3.40
CA GLY A 43 -2.80 9.39 2.32
C GLY A 43 -3.86 9.52 1.23
N HIS A 44 -3.74 10.62 0.49
CA HIS A 44 -4.63 10.97 -0.59
C HIS A 44 -3.87 11.19 -1.89
N VAL A 45 -4.60 11.08 -3.00
CA VAL A 45 -4.10 11.62 -4.25
C VAL A 45 -4.19 13.15 -4.24
N HIS A 46 -3.28 13.80 -4.95
CA HIS A 46 -3.33 15.26 -5.12
C HIS A 46 -4.60 15.67 -5.88
N PRO A 47 -5.30 16.77 -5.51
CA PRO A 47 -6.52 17.19 -6.18
C PRO A 47 -6.40 17.35 -7.70
N ASP A 48 -5.22 17.74 -8.21
CA ASP A 48 -4.96 17.93 -9.64
C ASP A 48 -5.11 16.67 -10.49
N CYS A 49 -4.98 15.47 -9.92
CA CYS A 49 -5.19 14.24 -10.69
C CYS A 49 -6.65 13.76 -10.66
N LEU A 50 -7.54 14.48 -9.98
CA LEU A 50 -8.96 14.16 -9.92
C LEU A 50 -9.73 14.94 -10.99
N PRO A 51 -10.85 14.38 -11.50
CA PRO A 51 -11.71 15.12 -12.43
C PRO A 51 -12.17 16.47 -11.84
N PRO A 52 -12.30 17.54 -12.62
CA PRO A 52 -12.80 18.82 -12.12
C PRO A 52 -14.28 18.74 -11.71
N ASP A 53 -15.07 17.91 -12.40
CA ASP A 53 -16.51 17.71 -12.24
C ASP A 53 -16.85 16.55 -11.28
N ARG A 54 -16.25 16.57 -10.08
CA ARG A 54 -16.45 15.50 -9.09
C ARG A 54 -17.92 15.41 -8.65
N PRO A 55 -18.56 14.23 -8.76
CA PRO A 55 -19.84 14.01 -8.11
C PRO A 55 -19.67 14.15 -6.59
N ALA A 56 -20.70 14.68 -5.93
CA ALA A 56 -20.76 14.69 -4.48
C ALA A 56 -20.68 13.25 -3.93
N PRO A 57 -20.04 13.04 -2.77
CA PRO A 57 -20.04 11.73 -2.12
C PRO A 57 -21.45 11.20 -1.89
N CYS A 58 -21.60 9.87 -1.91
CA CYS A 58 -22.89 9.23 -1.62
C CYS A 58 -23.40 9.69 -0.24
N PRO A 59 -24.62 10.24 -0.11
CA PRO A 59 -25.12 10.75 1.16
C PRO A 59 -25.39 9.66 2.22
N LYS A 60 -25.32 8.37 1.84
CA LYS A 60 -25.54 7.23 2.76
C LYS A 60 -24.24 6.59 3.26
N CYS A 61 -23.23 6.49 2.40
CA CYS A 61 -22.01 5.75 2.70
C CYS A 61 -20.73 6.55 2.44
N GLU A 62 -20.86 7.83 2.07
CA GLU A 62 -19.77 8.79 1.85
C GLU A 62 -18.78 8.38 0.75
N ARG A 63 -19.07 7.30 0.01
CA ARG A 63 -18.27 6.85 -1.11
C ARG A 63 -18.26 7.93 -2.18
N LYS A 64 -17.06 8.41 -2.51
CA LYS A 64 -16.79 9.40 -3.56
C LYS A 64 -17.07 8.88 -4.98
N GLY A 65 -16.88 7.58 -5.22
CA GLY A 65 -17.20 6.93 -6.49
C GLY A 65 -16.34 7.36 -7.69
N TRP A 66 -15.26 8.12 -7.44
CA TRP A 66 -14.36 8.59 -8.48
C TRP A 66 -13.66 7.42 -9.16
N LYS A 67 -13.43 7.54 -10.47
CA LYS A 67 -12.55 6.61 -11.18
C LYS A 67 -11.12 6.87 -10.73
N ARG A 68 -10.37 5.79 -10.53
CA ARG A 68 -8.93 5.91 -10.29
C ARG A 68 -8.28 6.51 -11.53
N PRO A 69 -7.43 7.54 -11.40
CA PRO A 69 -6.62 8.03 -12.51
C PRO A 69 -5.77 6.90 -13.10
N PRO A 70 -5.41 6.96 -14.40
CA PRO A 70 -4.35 6.13 -14.96
C PRO A 70 -3.10 6.17 -14.09
N GLU A 71 -2.31 5.11 -14.13
CA GLU A 71 -1.13 5.01 -13.25
C GLU A 71 -0.14 6.15 -13.53
N GLU A 72 -0.03 6.56 -14.80
CA GLU A 72 0.84 7.62 -15.31
C GLU A 72 0.48 9.01 -14.78
N GLU A 73 -0.78 9.22 -14.38
CA GLU A 73 -1.32 10.50 -13.93
C GLU A 73 -1.47 10.56 -12.41
N LEU A 74 -1.13 9.48 -11.70
CA LEU A 74 -1.30 9.39 -10.26
C LEU A 74 -0.24 10.24 -9.54
N ILE A 75 -0.68 11.27 -8.83
CA ILE A 75 0.16 12.15 -8.01
C ILE A 75 -0.29 12.00 -6.56
N LEU A 76 0.65 11.82 -5.63
CA LEU A 76 0.36 11.75 -4.20
C LEU A 76 0.36 13.14 -3.56
N ASP A 77 -0.56 13.38 -2.63
CA ASP A 77 -0.61 14.60 -1.81
C ASP A 77 0.35 14.48 -0.62
N ALA A 78 1.44 15.25 -0.68
CA ALA A 78 2.52 15.25 0.31
C ALA A 78 2.03 15.52 1.73
N ALA A 79 1.05 16.42 1.90
CA ALA A 79 0.56 16.85 3.20
C ALA A 79 -0.19 15.73 3.95
N THR A 80 -0.61 14.70 3.23
CA THR A 80 -1.45 13.61 3.74
C THR A 80 -0.68 12.31 3.98
N LEU A 81 0.59 12.24 3.55
CA LEU A 81 1.38 11.02 3.62
C LEU A 81 1.74 10.67 5.07
N PRO A 82 1.58 9.40 5.49
CA PRO A 82 1.92 8.98 6.84
C PRO A 82 3.44 9.01 7.05
N GLN A 83 3.87 9.52 8.21
CA GLN A 83 5.29 9.49 8.62
C GLN A 83 5.64 8.25 9.45
N ASP A 84 4.63 7.47 9.84
CA ASP A 84 4.71 6.33 10.76
C ASP A 84 4.56 4.97 10.07
N GLN A 85 4.45 4.94 8.73
CA GLN A 85 4.26 3.71 7.95
C GLN A 85 5.08 3.73 6.67
N ASP A 86 5.73 2.61 6.36
CA ASP A 86 6.47 2.46 5.10
C ASP A 86 5.70 1.69 4.02
N LEU A 87 4.57 1.08 4.35
CA LEU A 87 3.72 0.32 3.44
C LEU A 87 2.26 0.48 3.85
N PHE A 88 1.42 1.03 2.97
CA PHE A 88 0.02 1.34 3.27
C PHE A 88 -0.84 1.26 2.01
N ARG A 89 -2.16 1.37 2.16
CA ARG A 89 -3.09 1.50 1.04
C ARG A 89 -3.53 2.94 0.89
N LEU A 90 -3.69 3.40 -0.33
CA LEU A 90 -4.17 4.76 -0.57
C LEU A 90 -5.65 4.88 -0.20
N GLU A 91 -6.03 5.90 0.56
CA GLU A 91 -7.39 6.01 1.11
C GLU A 91 -8.44 6.21 0.01
N ASP A 92 -8.13 7.03 -1.00
CA ASP A 92 -9.04 7.25 -2.13
C ASP A 92 -9.21 5.99 -3.01
N PHE A 93 -8.19 5.12 -3.05
CA PHE A 93 -8.13 3.96 -3.93
C PHE A 93 -7.47 2.76 -3.23
N LEU A 94 -8.24 2.02 -2.44
CA LEU A 94 -7.77 0.91 -1.58
C LEU A 94 -7.05 -0.24 -2.30
N THR A 95 -7.12 -0.31 -3.64
CA THR A 95 -6.36 -1.27 -4.45
C THR A 95 -4.92 -0.84 -4.70
N SER A 96 -4.60 0.44 -4.49
CA SER A 96 -3.26 0.99 -4.66
C SER A 96 -2.45 0.80 -3.37
N VAL A 97 -1.35 0.06 -3.47
CA VAL A 97 -0.39 -0.12 -2.37
C VAL A 97 0.75 0.86 -2.58
N ILE A 98 1.00 1.69 -1.58
CA ILE A 98 2.04 2.72 -1.59
C ILE A 98 3.11 2.32 -0.60
N CYS A 99 4.37 2.54 -0.96
CA CYS A 99 5.50 2.30 -0.08
C CYS A 99 6.51 3.45 -0.15
N THR A 100 7.30 3.60 0.91
CA THR A 100 8.37 4.60 0.95
C THR A 100 9.61 4.09 0.22
N GLU A 101 10.48 5.00 -0.18
CA GLU A 101 11.80 4.64 -0.75
C GLU A 101 12.58 3.71 0.18
N ARG A 102 12.47 3.90 1.51
CA ARG A 102 13.12 3.03 2.50
C ARG A 102 12.65 1.57 2.39
N PHE A 103 11.36 1.35 2.14
CA PHE A 103 10.82 0.00 1.90
C PHE A 103 11.40 -0.62 0.64
N VAL A 104 11.44 0.14 -0.47
CA VAL A 104 12.01 -0.32 -1.75
C VAL A 104 13.46 -0.73 -1.57
N GLN A 105 14.25 0.10 -0.88
CA GLN A 105 15.66 -0.17 -0.62
C GLN A 105 15.88 -1.40 0.27
N ALA A 106 15.01 -1.63 1.26
CA ALA A 106 15.06 -2.85 2.08
C ALA A 106 14.73 -4.11 1.26
N VAL A 107 13.69 -4.07 0.42
CA VAL A 107 13.34 -5.17 -0.49
C VAL A 107 14.48 -5.53 -1.45
N ARG A 108 15.15 -4.51 -2.01
CA ARG A 108 16.33 -4.70 -2.87
C ARG A 108 17.51 -5.31 -2.12
N ARG A 109 17.85 -4.79 -0.93
CA ARG A 109 18.94 -5.35 -0.09
C ARG A 109 18.72 -6.81 0.29
N LEU A 110 17.47 -7.18 0.57
CA LEU A 110 17.10 -8.54 0.94
C LEU A 110 16.90 -9.48 -0.26
N GLY A 111 16.98 -8.97 -1.50
CA GLY A 111 16.81 -9.78 -2.71
C GLY A 111 15.40 -10.33 -2.88
N TYR A 112 14.37 -9.52 -2.60
CA TYR A 112 12.94 -9.87 -2.77
C TYR A 112 12.27 -9.21 -3.98
N GLU A 113 13.06 -8.57 -4.86
CA GLU A 113 12.59 -7.80 -6.02
C GLU A 113 12.01 -8.65 -7.17
N GLN A 114 12.31 -9.94 -7.21
CA GLN A 114 11.77 -10.88 -8.20
C GLN A 114 10.25 -11.07 -8.10
N ASP A 115 9.67 -10.85 -6.91
CA ASP A 115 8.25 -11.07 -6.65
C ASP A 115 7.43 -9.76 -6.59
N ILE A 116 8.08 -8.59 -6.71
CA ILE A 116 7.47 -7.28 -6.50
C ILE A 116 7.99 -6.27 -7.52
N ALA A 117 7.08 -5.68 -8.31
CA ALA A 117 7.39 -4.54 -9.16
C ALA A 117 7.16 -3.23 -8.43
N PHE A 118 8.07 -2.27 -8.59
CA PHE A 118 7.96 -0.93 -8.05
C PHE A 118 7.85 0.09 -9.16
N ARG A 119 7.02 1.10 -8.94
CA ARG A 119 6.90 2.28 -9.79
C ARG A 119 6.98 3.52 -8.92
N GLU A 120 7.88 4.43 -9.28
CA GLU A 120 7.99 5.72 -8.62
C GLU A 120 6.78 6.60 -8.98
N LEU A 121 6.26 7.31 -7.98
CA LEU A 121 5.12 8.22 -8.14
C LEU A 121 5.55 9.65 -7.77
N PRO A 122 5.13 10.66 -8.55
CA PRO A 122 5.32 12.05 -8.17
C PRO A 122 4.54 12.39 -6.90
N VAL A 123 5.13 13.25 -6.08
CA VAL A 123 4.54 13.78 -4.84
C VAL A 123 4.45 15.30 -4.98
N ARG A 124 3.31 15.90 -4.61
CA ARG A 124 3.06 17.34 -4.64
C ARG A 124 2.42 17.78 -3.33
N GLY A 125 2.84 18.93 -2.81
CA GLY A 125 2.26 19.56 -1.62
C GLY A 125 1.72 20.94 -1.91
#